data_AF-A9BF04-F1
#
_entry.id   AF-A9BF04-F1
#
_cell.length_a   1.000
_cell.length_b   1.000
_cell.length_c   1.000
_cell.angle_alpha   90.00
_cell.angle_beta   90.00
_cell.angle_gamma   90.00
#
_symmetry.space_group_name_H-M   'P 1'
#
loop_
_entity.id
_entity.type
_entity.pdbx_description
1 polymer ?
#
loop_
_entity_poly.entity_id
_entity_poly.type
_entity_poly.pdbx_seq_one_letter_code
_entity_poly.pdbx_strand_id
1 'polypeptide(L)'
;MKEATKKKIKDETLDWIYAIIYALIFGTIIRLYVFETMMVPTPSMVPTIQVYDRLFVEKVTYEFAEPNRGSIVVFWTPFVDIRAQQQLRTFDRFMDFFAPAQFEGHVKYVKRLVGKPGDTLRLVPVEEKFWEDIKNGEIQNTPEWLDFIIDYYESVDYIPTQIKNKVSKLEINGEILPEFENIYYLRDAIFEDPKFFDYIAYPDQYRYEIATSDLFFMYKDNFTGRLIPAKPTIEWYKEMRDTLLFTNFYENELSKLDLTSLIFRDEEGLVNVKIPEGYYFFMGDNTLESQDSRFFGFVPVENVIGTTFLRIYPFDRFGKI
;
A
#
# COMPACT_ATOMS: atom_id res chain seq x y z
N MET A 1 -49.36 -16.74 40.88
CA MET A 1 -49.14 -15.60 39.95
C MET A 1 -47.67 -15.18 39.85
N LYS A 2 -46.98 -14.85 40.96
CA LYS A 2 -45.57 -14.40 40.93
C LYS A 2 -44.57 -15.41 40.35
N GLU A 3 -44.72 -16.71 40.61
CA GLU A 3 -43.80 -17.75 40.07
C GLU A 3 -43.95 -17.96 38.55
N ALA A 4 -45.18 -17.94 38.03
CA ALA A 4 -45.42 -18.06 36.59
C ALA A 4 -44.84 -16.85 35.83
N THR A 5 -44.97 -15.65 36.40
CA THR A 5 -44.33 -14.43 35.85
C THR A 5 -42.81 -14.52 35.90
N LYS A 6 -42.23 -15.02 37.01
CA LYS A 6 -40.77 -15.19 37.15
C LYS A 6 -40.21 -16.23 36.17
N LYS A 7 -40.94 -17.34 35.95
CA LYS A 7 -40.58 -18.37 34.98
C LYS A 7 -40.65 -17.81 33.54
N LYS A 8 -41.73 -17.11 33.20
CA LYS A 8 -41.89 -16.48 31.88
C LYS A 8 -40.77 -15.47 31.59
N ILE A 9 -40.42 -14.62 32.55
CA ILE A 9 -39.30 -13.66 32.40
C ILE A 9 -37.97 -14.40 32.22
N LYS A 10 -37.73 -15.50 32.94
CA LYS A 10 -36.52 -16.32 32.78
C LYS A 10 -36.45 -16.96 31.40
N ASP A 11 -37.55 -17.53 30.92
CA ASP A 11 -37.62 -18.18 29.61
C ASP A 11 -37.43 -17.13 28.49
N GLU A 12 -38.07 -15.96 28.58
CA GLU A 12 -37.84 -14.84 27.65
C GLU A 12 -36.39 -14.33 27.69
N THR A 13 -35.79 -14.23 28.88
CA THR A 13 -34.38 -13.82 29.04
C THR A 13 -33.45 -14.83 28.37
N LEU A 14 -33.73 -16.12 28.50
CA LEU A 14 -32.95 -17.18 27.85
C LEU A 14 -33.07 -17.13 26.33
N ASP A 15 -34.27 -16.89 25.80
CA ASP A 15 -34.49 -16.74 24.36
C ASP A 15 -33.70 -15.56 23.78
N TRP A 16 -33.68 -14.42 24.48
CA TRP A 16 -32.84 -13.27 24.12
C TRP A 16 -31.35 -13.58 24.17
N ILE A 17 -30.89 -14.32 25.18
CA ILE A 17 -29.49 -14.76 25.28
C ILE A 17 -29.12 -15.65 24.08
N TYR A 18 -29.96 -16.63 23.74
CA TYR A 18 -29.71 -17.51 22.58
C TYR A 18 -29.70 -16.71 21.28
N ALA A 19 -30.64 -15.78 21.09
CA ALA A 19 -30.66 -14.91 19.92
C ALA A 19 -29.37 -14.08 19.78
N ILE A 20 -28.86 -13.51 20.88
CA ILE A 20 -27.60 -12.77 20.89
C ILE A 20 -26.42 -13.69 20.56
N ILE A 21 -26.38 -14.90 21.13
CA ILE A 21 -25.33 -15.89 20.84
C ILE A 21 -25.33 -16.26 19.36
N TYR A 22 -26.50 -16.55 18.79
CA TYR A 22 -26.61 -16.86 17.36
C TYR A 22 -26.17 -15.67 16.50
N ALA A 23 -26.62 -14.45 16.82
CA ALA A 23 -26.20 -13.25 16.09
C ALA A 23 -24.68 -13.04 16.14
N LEU A 24 -24.03 -13.29 17.29
CA LEU A 24 -22.57 -13.23 17.42
C LEU A 24 -21.89 -14.30 16.58
N ILE A 25 -22.35 -15.56 16.64
CA ILE A 25 -21.78 -16.65 15.86
C ILE A 25 -21.91 -16.38 14.35
N PHE A 26 -23.11 -16.07 13.87
CA PHE A 26 -23.34 -15.77 12.45
C PHE A 26 -22.57 -14.52 12.01
N GLY A 27 -22.54 -13.47 12.84
CA GLY A 27 -21.76 -12.27 12.57
C GLY A 27 -20.27 -12.56 12.43
N THR A 28 -19.71 -13.39 13.31
CA THR A 28 -18.31 -13.83 13.22
C THR A 28 -18.06 -14.65 11.97
N ILE A 29 -18.92 -15.60 11.62
CA ILE A 29 -18.78 -16.41 10.40
C ILE A 29 -18.81 -15.52 9.14
N ILE A 30 -19.82 -14.63 9.04
CA ILE A 30 -19.93 -13.68 7.93
C ILE A 30 -18.65 -12.84 7.83
N ARG A 31 -18.13 -12.38 8.97
CA ARG A 31 -16.93 -11.54 9.00
C ARG A 31 -15.67 -12.28 8.56
N LEU A 32 -15.52 -13.53 8.98
CA LEU A 32 -14.36 -14.33 8.66
C LEU A 32 -14.33 -14.69 7.17
N TYR A 33 -15.48 -15.07 6.59
CA TYR A 33 -15.52 -15.72 5.27
C TYR A 33 -16.18 -14.91 4.16
N VAL A 34 -16.99 -13.90 4.47
CA VAL A 34 -17.81 -13.22 3.44
C VAL A 34 -17.29 -11.80 3.18
N PHE A 35 -17.32 -10.95 4.20
CA PHE A 35 -16.86 -9.58 4.08
C PHE A 35 -16.46 -9.00 5.42
N GLU A 36 -15.64 -7.96 5.41
CA GLU A 36 -15.48 -7.10 6.57
C GLU A 36 -15.45 -5.62 6.20
N THR A 37 -15.65 -4.76 7.19
CA THR A 37 -15.53 -3.32 7.01
C THR A 37 -14.30 -2.82 7.72
N MET A 38 -13.51 -1.96 7.06
CA MET A 38 -12.34 -1.33 7.67
C MET A 38 -12.35 0.17 7.42
N MET A 39 -11.64 0.92 8.27
CA MET A 39 -11.39 2.35 8.06
C MET A 39 -9.96 2.53 7.62
N VAL A 40 -9.70 3.38 6.62
CA VAL A 40 -8.35 3.69 6.16
C VAL A 40 -7.78 4.85 6.98
N PRO A 41 -6.68 4.66 7.74
CA PRO A 41 -6.15 5.71 8.61
C PRO A 41 -5.08 6.59 7.95
N THR A 42 -4.58 6.21 6.76
CA THR A 42 -3.43 6.88 6.10
C THR A 42 -3.82 7.51 4.75
N PRO A 43 -3.11 8.56 4.29
CA PRO A 43 -3.35 9.20 2.99
C PRO A 43 -2.72 8.47 1.78
N SER A 44 -2.14 7.29 1.97
CA SER A 44 -1.38 6.57 0.92
C SER A 44 -2.16 6.19 -0.34
N MET A 45 -3.49 6.22 -0.28
CA MET A 45 -4.39 5.92 -1.40
C MET A 45 -5.13 7.15 -1.93
N VAL A 46 -4.79 8.35 -1.47
CA VAL A 46 -5.36 9.61 -2.00
C VAL A 46 -4.88 9.79 -3.46
N PRO A 47 -5.75 10.24 -4.39
CA PRO A 47 -7.12 10.72 -4.17
C PRO A 47 -8.21 9.63 -4.19
N THR A 48 -7.90 8.41 -4.64
CA THR A 48 -8.85 7.30 -4.80
C THR A 48 -9.60 6.98 -3.50
N ILE A 49 -8.87 6.89 -2.38
CA ILE A 49 -9.41 6.67 -1.05
C ILE A 49 -8.89 7.76 -0.12
N GLN A 50 -9.82 8.45 0.52
CA GLN A 50 -9.55 9.53 1.46
C GLN A 50 -9.33 8.97 2.87
N VAL A 51 -8.57 9.70 3.68
CA VAL A 51 -8.37 9.36 5.10
C VAL A 51 -9.72 9.29 5.80
N TYR A 52 -9.92 8.26 6.63
CA TYR A 52 -11.14 7.93 7.35
C TYR A 52 -12.31 7.40 6.52
N ASP A 53 -12.12 7.16 5.22
CA ASP A 53 -13.07 6.36 4.45
C ASP A 53 -13.21 4.97 5.07
N ARG A 54 -14.45 4.46 5.12
CA ARG A 54 -14.72 3.06 5.44
C ARG A 54 -15.03 2.29 4.18
N LEU A 55 -14.33 1.18 4.04
CA LEU A 55 -14.37 0.33 2.86
C LEU A 55 -15.06 -0.98 3.19
N PHE A 56 -15.80 -1.50 2.22
CA PHE A 56 -16.32 -2.86 2.24
C PHE A 56 -15.31 -3.79 1.56
N VAL A 57 -14.72 -4.68 2.34
CA VAL A 57 -13.74 -5.66 1.89
C VAL A 57 -14.46 -6.98 1.65
N GLU A 58 -14.57 -7.35 0.39
CA GLU A 58 -15.19 -8.57 -0.08
C GLU A 58 -14.14 -9.69 -0.17
N LYS A 59 -14.48 -10.86 0.38
CA LYS A 59 -13.54 -11.99 0.53
C LYS A 59 -13.88 -13.18 -0.35
N VAL A 60 -15.15 -13.31 -0.75
CA VAL A 60 -15.66 -14.51 -1.42
C VAL A 60 -15.08 -14.66 -2.82
N THR A 61 -15.05 -13.60 -3.62
CA THR A 61 -14.61 -13.64 -5.01
C THR A 61 -13.15 -14.04 -5.10
N TYR A 62 -12.32 -13.61 -4.15
CA TYR A 62 -10.90 -13.95 -4.10
C TYR A 62 -10.63 -15.45 -3.97
N GLU A 63 -11.51 -16.20 -3.30
CA GLU A 63 -11.41 -17.67 -3.16
C GLU A 63 -11.59 -18.42 -4.50
N PHE A 64 -12.19 -17.75 -5.51
CA PHE A 64 -12.51 -18.37 -6.80
C PHE A 64 -11.80 -17.71 -7.98
N ALA A 65 -11.36 -16.47 -7.84
CA ALA A 65 -10.74 -15.69 -8.90
C ALA A 65 -9.68 -14.73 -8.35
N GLU A 66 -8.53 -14.71 -9.00
CA GLU A 66 -7.49 -13.73 -8.70
C GLU A 66 -7.96 -12.30 -9.00
N PRO A 67 -7.49 -11.31 -8.23
CA PRO A 67 -7.77 -9.90 -8.49
C PRO A 67 -7.19 -9.47 -9.83
N ASN A 68 -7.92 -8.56 -10.49
CA ASN A 68 -7.43 -7.91 -11.70
C ASN A 68 -6.39 -6.84 -11.33
N ARG A 69 -5.49 -6.54 -12.26
CA ARG A 69 -4.62 -5.35 -12.15
C ARG A 69 -5.50 -4.10 -11.98
N GLY A 70 -5.01 -3.17 -11.17
CA GLY A 70 -5.76 -1.98 -10.78
C GLY A 70 -6.78 -2.19 -9.66
N SER A 71 -7.08 -3.42 -9.24
CA SER A 71 -7.98 -3.66 -8.10
C SER A 71 -7.40 -3.07 -6.81
N ILE A 72 -8.24 -2.52 -5.95
CA ILE A 72 -7.83 -2.15 -4.60
C ILE A 72 -7.96 -3.39 -3.71
N VAL A 73 -6.84 -3.77 -3.10
CA VAL A 73 -6.70 -5.01 -2.36
C VAL A 73 -6.33 -4.70 -0.91
N VAL A 74 -6.92 -5.47 -0.01
CA VAL A 74 -6.58 -5.46 1.41
C VAL A 74 -5.79 -6.73 1.72
N PHE A 75 -4.64 -6.57 2.36
CA PHE A 75 -3.75 -7.68 2.69
C PHE A 75 -3.06 -7.44 4.03
N TRP A 76 -2.62 -8.52 4.66
CA TRP A 76 -1.70 -8.46 5.80
C TRP A 76 -0.30 -8.11 5.32
N THR A 77 0.37 -7.13 5.95
CA THR A 77 1.78 -6.84 5.65
C THR A 77 2.60 -8.11 5.71
N PRO A 78 3.63 -8.33 4.86
CA PRO A 78 4.46 -9.52 4.96
C PRO A 78 5.52 -9.44 6.08
N PHE A 79 5.48 -8.35 6.84
CA PHE A 79 6.35 -8.05 7.96
C PHE A 79 5.55 -7.41 9.11
N VAL A 80 6.18 -7.34 10.29
CA VAL A 80 5.63 -6.66 11.46
C VAL A 80 5.96 -5.17 11.38
N ASP A 81 4.94 -4.32 11.33
CA ASP A 81 5.10 -2.87 11.28
C ASP A 81 4.83 -2.24 12.65
N ILE A 82 5.91 -1.91 13.38
CA ILE A 82 5.84 -1.33 14.72
C ILE A 82 5.17 0.06 14.69
N ARG A 83 5.34 0.81 13.60
CA ARG A 83 4.75 2.17 13.47
C ARG A 83 3.25 2.06 13.24
N ALA A 84 2.81 1.21 12.33
CA ALA A 84 1.38 1.04 12.05
C ALA A 84 0.62 0.40 13.22
N GLN A 85 1.25 -0.48 14.01
CA GLN A 85 0.65 -1.03 15.24
C GLN A 85 0.23 0.07 16.23
N GLN A 86 0.99 1.17 16.30
CA GLN A 86 0.67 2.29 17.18
C GLN A 86 -0.57 3.07 16.72
N GLN A 87 -0.92 2.99 15.44
CA GLN A 87 -2.09 3.65 14.85
C GLN A 87 -3.38 2.82 14.98
N LEU A 88 -3.28 1.56 15.42
CA LEU A 88 -4.44 0.69 15.63
C LEU A 88 -5.31 1.23 16.76
N ARG A 89 -6.59 1.45 16.46
CA ARG A 89 -7.58 1.88 17.45
C ARG A 89 -7.99 0.71 18.34
N THR A 90 -8.67 1.00 19.44
CA THR A 90 -9.16 -0.01 20.39
C THR A 90 -9.97 -1.12 19.72
N PHE A 91 -10.85 -0.76 18.79
CA PHE A 91 -11.64 -1.76 18.06
C PHE A 91 -10.79 -2.58 17.09
N ASP A 92 -9.81 -1.97 16.41
CA ASP A 92 -8.92 -2.68 15.49
C ASP A 92 -8.08 -3.71 16.26
N ARG A 93 -7.51 -3.33 17.42
CA ARG A 93 -6.78 -4.24 18.32
C ARG A 93 -7.64 -5.38 18.87
N PHE A 94 -8.91 -5.11 19.19
CA PHE A 94 -9.84 -6.16 19.58
C PHE A 94 -10.06 -7.14 18.43
N MET A 95 -10.14 -6.64 17.19
CA MET A 95 -10.33 -7.48 16.03
C MET A 95 -9.10 -8.32 15.67
N ASP A 96 -7.89 -7.85 15.98
CA ASP A 96 -6.65 -8.61 15.78
C ASP A 96 -6.62 -9.91 16.61
N PHE A 97 -7.41 -10.02 17.68
CA PHE A 97 -7.61 -11.29 18.39
C PHE A 97 -8.12 -12.43 17.47
N PHE A 98 -8.82 -12.07 16.40
CA PHE A 98 -9.35 -13.03 15.42
C PHE A 98 -8.44 -13.17 14.18
N ALA A 99 -7.27 -12.53 14.16
CA ALA A 99 -6.31 -12.69 13.08
C ALA A 99 -5.72 -14.12 13.10
N PRO A 100 -5.39 -14.71 11.93
CA PRO A 100 -4.65 -15.96 11.88
C PRO A 100 -3.30 -15.84 12.61
N ALA A 101 -2.88 -16.89 13.31
CA ALA A 101 -1.67 -16.86 14.14
C ALA A 101 -0.39 -16.46 13.37
N GLN A 102 -0.32 -16.81 12.08
CA GLN A 102 0.80 -16.41 11.21
C GLN A 102 0.92 -14.90 10.97
N PHE A 103 -0.12 -14.12 11.25
CA PHE A 103 -0.16 -12.67 11.11
C PHE A 103 -0.12 -11.95 12.47
N GLU A 104 0.33 -12.62 13.53
CA GLU A 104 0.48 -12.01 14.85
C GLU A 104 1.46 -10.82 14.78
N GLY A 105 0.95 -9.61 15.09
CA GLY A 105 1.72 -8.37 14.99
C GLY A 105 1.79 -7.76 13.59
N HIS A 106 1.24 -8.42 12.57
CA HIS A 106 1.10 -7.83 11.24
C HIS A 106 -0.09 -6.87 11.23
N VAL A 107 -0.11 -5.93 10.28
CA VAL A 107 -1.20 -4.96 10.12
C VAL A 107 -1.83 -5.10 8.74
N LYS A 108 -3.04 -4.59 8.57
CA LYS A 108 -3.73 -4.59 7.27
C LYS A 108 -3.37 -3.35 6.47
N TYR A 109 -2.89 -3.54 5.25
CA TYR A 109 -2.67 -2.47 4.28
C TYR A 109 -3.74 -2.50 3.20
N VAL A 110 -4.06 -1.32 2.65
CA VAL A 110 -4.94 -1.14 1.50
C VAL A 110 -4.13 -0.49 0.39
N LYS A 111 -3.94 -1.19 -0.72
CA LYS A 111 -3.13 -0.73 -1.85
C LYS A 111 -3.74 -1.15 -3.18
N ARG A 112 -3.28 -0.57 -4.28
CA ARG A 112 -3.63 -1.00 -5.63
C ARG A 112 -2.74 -2.16 -6.07
N LEU A 113 -3.35 -3.22 -6.58
CA LEU A 113 -2.61 -4.30 -7.23
C LEU A 113 -2.04 -3.81 -8.56
N VAL A 114 -0.72 -3.81 -8.67
CA VAL A 114 -0.01 -3.36 -9.86
C VAL A 114 0.56 -4.55 -10.63
N GLY A 115 1.29 -5.44 -9.96
CA GLY A 115 1.96 -6.57 -10.60
C GLY A 115 1.45 -7.91 -10.10
N LYS A 116 1.24 -8.84 -11.04
CA LYS A 116 0.90 -10.25 -10.81
C LYS A 116 2.09 -11.15 -11.13
N PRO A 117 2.11 -12.41 -10.66
CA PRO A 117 3.13 -13.37 -11.02
C PRO A 117 3.45 -13.37 -12.51
N GLY A 118 4.75 -13.30 -12.84
CA GLY A 118 5.25 -13.26 -14.21
C GLY A 118 5.31 -11.87 -14.86
N ASP A 119 4.63 -10.86 -14.31
CA ASP A 119 4.69 -9.50 -14.84
C ASP A 119 6.08 -8.89 -14.69
N THR A 120 6.44 -8.00 -15.62
CA THR A 120 7.58 -7.10 -15.48
C THR A 120 7.08 -5.67 -15.43
N LEU A 121 7.38 -4.98 -14.34
CA LEU A 121 7.00 -3.61 -14.07
C LEU A 121 8.15 -2.67 -14.40
N ARG A 122 7.83 -1.53 -14.98
CA ARG A 122 8.78 -0.45 -15.25
C ARG A 122 8.13 0.91 -14.97
N LEU A 123 8.87 1.84 -14.39
CA LEU A 123 8.44 3.23 -14.23
C LEU A 123 9.11 4.09 -15.31
N VAL A 124 8.32 4.45 -16.32
CA VAL A 124 8.77 5.20 -17.50
C VAL A 124 8.48 6.69 -17.29
N PRO A 125 9.48 7.58 -17.40
CA PRO A 125 9.28 9.01 -17.23
C PRO A 125 8.19 9.55 -18.15
N VAL A 126 7.39 10.49 -17.64
CA VAL A 126 6.41 11.22 -18.47
C VAL A 126 7.12 12.07 -19.52
N GLU A 127 6.49 12.20 -20.69
CA GLU A 127 7.01 13.03 -21.79
C GLU A 127 6.97 14.52 -21.44
N GLU A 128 7.78 15.36 -22.11
CA GLU A 128 7.76 16.82 -21.86
C GLU A 128 6.37 17.41 -22.13
N LYS A 129 5.63 16.85 -23.09
CA LYS A 129 4.25 17.27 -23.39
C LYS A 129 3.35 17.20 -22.16
N PHE A 130 3.51 16.21 -21.28
CA PHE A 130 2.73 16.13 -20.03
C PHE A 130 2.91 17.39 -19.16
N TRP A 131 4.14 17.91 -19.08
CA TRP A 131 4.44 19.13 -18.34
C TRP A 131 3.89 20.38 -19.02
N GLU A 132 3.93 20.44 -20.36
CA GLU A 132 3.31 21.50 -21.15
C GLU A 132 1.78 21.51 -20.98
N ASP A 133 1.14 20.34 -21.00
CA ASP A 133 -0.30 20.17 -20.85
C ASP A 133 -0.75 20.62 -19.44
N ILE A 134 0.02 20.31 -18.38
CA ILE A 134 -0.24 20.84 -17.02
C ILE A 134 -0.11 22.38 -17.02
N LYS A 135 0.98 22.91 -17.58
CA LYS A 135 1.24 24.35 -17.63
C LYS A 135 0.12 25.13 -18.34
N ASN A 136 -0.43 24.55 -19.40
CA ASN A 136 -1.51 25.16 -20.19
C ASN A 136 -2.90 24.95 -19.57
N GLY A 137 -3.01 24.19 -18.47
CA GLY A 137 -4.29 23.87 -17.81
C GLY A 137 -5.13 22.86 -18.58
N GLU A 138 -4.52 22.08 -19.46
CA GLU A 138 -5.17 20.97 -20.18
C GLU A 138 -5.33 19.75 -19.26
N ILE A 139 -4.38 19.55 -18.34
CA ILE A 139 -4.49 18.60 -17.22
C ILE A 139 -4.79 19.39 -15.95
N GLN A 140 -6.01 19.24 -15.42
CA GLN A 140 -6.48 20.03 -14.26
C GLN A 140 -6.60 19.22 -12.96
N ASN A 141 -6.65 17.89 -13.04
CA ASN A 141 -6.81 17.00 -11.89
C ASN A 141 -5.56 16.14 -11.72
N THR A 142 -4.46 16.79 -11.38
CA THR A 142 -3.21 16.12 -10.98
C THR A 142 -3.35 15.48 -9.60
N PRO A 143 -2.57 14.44 -9.28
CA PRO A 143 -2.51 13.92 -7.92
C PRO A 143 -1.99 14.99 -6.95
N GLU A 144 -2.54 15.06 -5.74
CA GLU A 144 -2.14 16.04 -4.70
C GLU A 144 -0.62 16.07 -4.46
N TRP A 145 0.03 14.91 -4.53
CA TRP A 145 1.48 14.81 -4.36
C TRP A 145 2.26 15.50 -5.48
N LEU A 146 1.72 15.55 -6.70
CA LEU A 146 2.32 16.24 -7.84
C LEU A 146 2.07 17.75 -7.73
N ASP A 147 0.90 18.15 -7.24
CA ASP A 147 0.61 19.57 -6.93
C ASP A 147 1.60 20.11 -5.92
N PHE A 148 1.94 19.34 -4.88
CA PHE A 148 2.98 19.75 -3.93
C PHE A 148 4.34 20.01 -4.59
N ILE A 149 4.71 19.26 -5.64
CA ILE A 149 5.96 19.49 -6.37
C ILE A 149 5.88 20.80 -7.15
N ILE A 150 4.77 21.02 -7.87
CA ILE A 150 4.55 22.22 -8.66
C ILE A 150 4.54 23.46 -7.76
N ASP A 151 3.81 23.39 -6.65
CA ASP A 151 3.71 24.46 -5.65
C ASP A 151 5.08 24.76 -5.01
N TYR A 152 5.87 23.73 -4.70
CA TYR A 152 7.20 23.91 -4.12
C TYR A 152 8.15 24.69 -5.06
N TYR A 153 8.08 24.41 -6.37
CA TYR A 153 8.86 25.12 -7.38
C TYR A 153 8.14 26.35 -7.95
N GLU A 154 6.97 26.71 -7.42
CA GLU A 154 6.09 27.82 -7.86
C GLU A 154 5.51 27.68 -9.28
N SER A 155 6.18 26.98 -10.19
CA SER A 155 5.70 26.68 -11.54
C SER A 155 6.42 25.47 -12.15
N VAL A 156 5.80 24.86 -13.16
CA VAL A 156 6.37 23.76 -13.94
C VAL A 156 7.70 24.12 -14.60
N ASP A 157 7.90 25.39 -14.98
CA ASP A 157 9.12 25.86 -15.65
C ASP A 157 10.35 25.84 -14.72
N TYR A 158 10.13 25.89 -13.41
CA TYR A 158 11.21 25.91 -12.42
C TYR A 158 11.49 24.53 -11.82
N ILE A 159 10.71 23.50 -12.17
CA ILE A 159 10.96 22.13 -11.72
C ILE A 159 12.24 21.62 -12.41
N PRO A 160 13.27 21.21 -11.63
CA PRO A 160 14.50 20.67 -12.20
C PRO A 160 14.23 19.43 -13.03
N THR A 161 14.95 19.26 -14.15
CA THR A 161 14.80 18.09 -15.04
C THR A 161 14.96 16.76 -14.30
N GLN A 162 15.83 16.71 -13.27
CA GLN A 162 16.00 15.52 -12.44
C GLN A 162 14.72 15.12 -11.68
N ILE A 163 13.92 16.10 -11.24
CA ILE A 163 12.62 15.87 -10.60
C ILE A 163 11.58 15.51 -11.65
N LYS A 164 11.54 16.23 -12.78
CA LYS A 164 10.62 15.92 -13.88
C LYS A 164 10.78 14.47 -14.36
N ASN A 165 12.03 14.03 -14.52
CA ASN A 165 12.37 12.67 -14.97
C ASN A 165 12.05 11.56 -13.97
N LYS A 166 11.70 11.90 -12.72
CA LYS A 166 11.20 10.93 -11.73
C LYS A 166 9.71 10.70 -11.88
N VAL A 167 8.93 11.69 -12.29
CA VAL A 167 7.49 11.53 -12.49
C VAL A 167 7.28 10.60 -13.67
N SER A 168 6.63 9.47 -13.40
CA SER A 168 6.60 8.33 -14.29
C SER A 168 5.20 7.73 -14.38
N LYS A 169 4.92 7.10 -15.52
CA LYS A 169 3.80 6.17 -15.67
C LYS A 169 4.28 4.74 -15.43
N LEU A 170 3.35 3.91 -14.99
CA LEU A 170 3.58 2.50 -14.77
C LEU A 170 3.35 1.72 -16.06
N GLU A 171 4.39 1.07 -16.53
CA GLU A 171 4.38 0.15 -17.66
C GLU A 171 4.43 -1.30 -17.12
N ILE A 172 3.59 -2.17 -17.67
CA ILE A 172 3.46 -3.57 -17.31
C ILE A 172 3.65 -4.38 -18.59
N ASN A 173 4.69 -5.20 -18.64
CA ASN A 173 5.05 -6.01 -19.81
C ASN A 173 5.22 -5.20 -21.11
N GLY A 174 5.70 -3.95 -20.99
CA GLY A 174 5.90 -3.04 -22.12
C GLY A 174 4.68 -2.21 -22.53
N GLU A 175 3.56 -2.31 -21.80
CA GLU A 175 2.34 -1.54 -22.08
C GLU A 175 1.84 -0.79 -20.85
N ILE A 176 1.29 0.42 -21.04
CA ILE A 176 0.58 1.16 -20.00
C ILE A 176 -0.89 0.75 -20.08
N LEU A 177 -1.38 0.02 -19.08
CA LEU A 177 -2.77 -0.44 -19.09
C LEU A 177 -3.76 0.72 -18.83
N PRO A 178 -4.99 0.67 -19.37
CA PRO A 178 -5.97 1.76 -19.24
C PRO A 178 -6.27 2.17 -17.80
N GLU A 179 -6.31 1.21 -16.87
CA GLU A 179 -6.55 1.48 -15.45
C GLU A 179 -5.44 2.29 -14.75
N PHE A 180 -4.24 2.36 -15.35
CA PHE A 180 -3.10 3.13 -14.85
C PHE A 180 -2.81 4.39 -15.67
N GLU A 181 -3.55 4.65 -16.75
CA GLU A 181 -3.22 5.71 -17.71
C GLU A 181 -3.18 7.11 -17.08
N ASN A 182 -4.00 7.34 -16.06
CA ASN A 182 -4.11 8.59 -15.31
C ASN A 182 -3.51 8.49 -13.89
N ILE A 183 -2.71 7.45 -13.63
CA ILE A 183 -2.02 7.28 -12.35
C ILE A 183 -0.53 7.51 -12.59
N TYR A 184 0.04 8.36 -11.76
CA TYR A 184 1.43 8.76 -11.83
C TYR A 184 2.15 8.33 -10.57
N TYR A 185 3.43 8.02 -10.70
CA TYR A 185 4.29 7.66 -9.60
C TYR A 185 5.61 8.43 -9.67
N LEU A 186 6.21 8.74 -8.53
CA LEU A 186 7.64 9.00 -8.51
C LEU A 186 8.39 7.68 -8.60
N ARG A 187 9.38 7.66 -9.49
CA ARG A 187 10.41 6.64 -9.54
C ARG A 187 11.30 6.80 -8.32
N ASP A 188 11.12 5.91 -7.35
CA ASP A 188 11.78 5.91 -6.05
C ASP A 188 12.14 4.47 -5.63
N ALA A 189 12.98 4.36 -4.60
CA ALA A 189 13.31 3.12 -3.92
C ALA A 189 13.81 2.03 -4.89
N ILE A 190 13.17 0.86 -4.96
CA ILE A 190 13.62 -0.24 -5.81
C ILE A 190 13.66 0.11 -7.31
N PHE A 191 12.83 1.06 -7.76
CA PHE A 191 12.83 1.49 -9.17
C PHE A 191 13.97 2.47 -9.50
N GLU A 192 14.72 2.93 -8.51
CA GLU A 192 15.92 3.75 -8.71
C GLU A 192 17.20 2.98 -8.49
N ASP A 193 17.23 2.08 -7.50
CA ASP A 193 18.40 1.27 -7.18
C ASP A 193 18.01 -0.21 -7.01
N PRO A 194 18.46 -1.12 -7.89
CA PRO A 194 18.17 -2.55 -7.79
C PRO A 194 18.58 -3.19 -6.47
N LYS A 195 19.56 -2.61 -5.76
CA LYS A 195 20.05 -3.11 -4.48
C LYS A 195 19.32 -2.54 -3.28
N PHE A 196 18.26 -1.77 -3.50
CA PHE A 196 17.55 -1.05 -2.44
C PHE A 196 17.10 -1.93 -1.27
N PHE A 197 16.63 -3.16 -1.53
CA PHE A 197 16.25 -4.08 -0.45
C PHE A 197 17.45 -4.59 0.35
N ASP A 198 18.59 -4.82 -0.30
CA ASP A 198 19.84 -5.19 0.39
C ASP A 198 20.28 -4.07 1.34
N TYR A 199 20.10 -2.82 0.92
CA TYR A 199 20.44 -1.65 1.73
C TYR A 199 19.57 -1.53 2.98
N ILE A 200 18.28 -1.85 2.90
CA ILE A 200 17.41 -1.88 4.10
C ILE A 200 17.78 -3.08 4.99
N ALA A 201 17.99 -4.27 4.43
CA ALA A 201 18.28 -5.46 5.22
C ALA A 201 19.61 -5.34 5.99
N TYR A 202 20.66 -4.84 5.32
CA TYR A 202 22.02 -4.78 5.84
C TYR A 202 22.71 -3.42 5.58
N PRO A 203 22.20 -2.32 6.16
CA PRO A 203 22.66 -0.96 5.86
C PRO A 203 24.15 -0.73 6.18
N ASP A 204 24.67 -1.36 7.23
CA ASP A 204 26.08 -1.22 7.61
C ASP A 204 27.03 -1.94 6.62
N GLN A 205 26.60 -3.06 6.04
CA GLN A 205 27.36 -3.79 5.02
C GLN A 205 27.47 -2.97 3.72
N TYR A 206 26.39 -2.28 3.35
CA TYR A 206 26.31 -1.52 2.10
C TYR A 206 26.54 -0.02 2.29
N ARG A 207 27.14 0.41 3.42
CA ARG A 207 27.32 1.83 3.77
C ARG A 207 27.95 2.68 2.65
N TYR A 208 28.97 2.15 1.97
CA TYR A 208 29.65 2.86 0.89
C TYR A 208 28.78 3.00 -0.36
N GLU A 209 28.06 1.94 -0.72
CA GLU A 209 27.16 1.92 -1.87
C GLU A 209 25.97 2.86 -1.62
N ILE A 210 25.39 2.83 -0.42
CA ILE A 210 24.34 3.78 0.00
C ILE A 210 24.84 5.23 -0.12
N ALA A 211 26.04 5.52 0.37
CA ALA A 211 26.59 6.88 0.32
C ALA A 211 26.90 7.38 -1.10
N THR A 212 27.12 6.46 -2.05
CA THR A 212 27.47 6.77 -3.44
C THR A 212 26.30 6.60 -4.41
N SER A 213 25.18 6.04 -3.97
CA SER A 213 23.95 5.90 -4.76
C SER A 213 23.41 7.25 -5.20
N ASP A 214 22.87 7.30 -6.42
CA ASP A 214 22.17 8.47 -6.97
C ASP A 214 20.72 8.58 -6.51
N LEU A 215 20.24 7.60 -5.75
CA LEU A 215 18.92 7.61 -5.12
C LEU A 215 18.72 8.87 -4.28
N PHE A 216 17.62 9.56 -4.52
CA PHE A 216 17.12 10.61 -3.64
C PHE A 216 15.60 10.53 -3.63
N PHE A 217 15.02 10.96 -2.53
CA PHE A 217 13.59 10.95 -2.31
C PHE A 217 13.06 12.38 -2.18
N MET A 218 11.79 12.55 -2.49
CA MET A 218 11.05 13.76 -2.18
C MET A 218 10.39 13.59 -0.81
N TYR A 219 10.84 14.33 0.20
CA TYR A 219 10.26 14.26 1.55
C TYR A 219 9.52 15.53 1.92
N LYS A 220 8.37 15.38 2.57
CA LYS A 220 7.66 16.49 3.19
C LYS A 220 8.30 16.80 4.53
N ASP A 221 8.89 17.98 4.65
CA ASP A 221 9.47 18.45 5.90
C ASP A 221 8.37 18.69 6.95
N ASN A 222 8.54 18.11 8.14
CA ASN A 222 7.54 18.16 9.20
C ASN A 222 7.40 19.54 9.85
N PHE A 223 8.38 20.44 9.68
CA PHE A 223 8.34 21.78 10.29
C PHE A 223 7.74 22.83 9.36
N THR A 224 8.12 22.80 8.09
CA THR A 224 7.72 23.79 7.09
C THR A 224 6.61 23.28 6.17
N GLY A 225 6.36 21.97 6.14
CA GLY A 225 5.44 21.33 5.19
C GLY A 225 5.95 21.32 3.74
N ARG A 226 7.18 21.79 3.49
CA ARG A 226 7.77 21.90 2.15
C ARG A 226 8.36 20.56 1.70
N LEU A 227 8.33 20.30 0.39
CA LEU A 227 9.03 19.16 -0.18
C LEU A 227 10.52 19.44 -0.31
N ILE A 228 11.36 18.50 0.10
CA ILE A 228 12.80 18.62 0.02
C ILE A 228 13.35 17.36 -0.66
N PRO A 229 14.08 17.51 -1.78
CA PRO A 229 14.84 16.39 -2.34
C PRO A 229 16.01 16.07 -1.39
N ALA A 230 16.07 14.83 -0.89
CA ALA A 230 17.15 14.40 -0.01
C ALA A 230 17.59 12.97 -0.29
N LYS A 231 18.90 12.73 -0.22
CA LYS A 231 19.44 11.37 -0.24
C LYS A 231 19.11 10.68 1.10
N PRO A 232 18.64 9.42 1.08
CA PRO A 232 18.44 8.67 2.33
C PRO A 232 19.77 8.45 3.03
N THR A 233 19.82 8.76 4.32
CA THR A 233 21.00 8.49 5.15
C THR A 233 21.05 7.03 5.56
N ILE A 234 22.22 6.55 5.99
CA ILE A 234 22.34 5.21 6.57
C ILE A 234 21.42 5.05 7.80
N GLU A 235 21.23 6.12 8.59
CA GLU A 235 20.30 6.13 9.73
C GLU A 235 18.85 5.93 9.28
N TRP A 236 18.45 6.52 8.15
CA TRP A 236 17.12 6.30 7.58
C TRP A 236 16.89 4.82 7.21
N TYR A 237 17.87 4.18 6.57
CA TYR A 237 17.78 2.74 6.27
C TYR A 237 17.67 1.88 7.54
N LYS A 238 18.44 2.22 8.59
CA LYS A 238 18.35 1.54 9.90
C LYS A 238 16.98 1.72 10.52
N GLU A 239 16.43 2.92 10.48
CA GLU A 239 15.07 3.19 10.98
C GLU A 239 14.02 2.39 10.20
N MET A 240 14.08 2.36 8.87
CA MET A 240 13.18 1.55 8.05
C MET A 240 13.30 0.06 8.39
N ARG A 241 14.54 -0.44 8.52
CA ARG A 241 14.80 -1.83 8.89
C ARG A 241 14.18 -2.18 10.24
N ASP A 242 14.42 -1.35 11.24
CA ASP A 242 14.03 -1.63 12.63
C ASP A 242 12.53 -1.45 12.84
N THR A 243 11.90 -0.48 12.15
CA THR A 243 10.45 -0.23 12.27
C THR A 243 9.59 -1.28 11.59
N LEU A 244 10.10 -1.91 10.53
CA LEU A 244 9.39 -2.97 9.78
C LEU A 244 9.86 -4.37 10.15
N LEU A 245 10.80 -4.51 11.08
CA LEU A 245 11.54 -5.75 11.30
C LEU A 245 12.00 -6.38 9.97
N PHE A 246 12.47 -5.53 9.05
CA PHE A 246 12.63 -5.85 7.64
C PHE A 246 13.62 -6.99 7.41
N THR A 247 14.70 -7.07 8.20
CA THR A 247 15.70 -8.15 8.06
C THR A 247 15.08 -9.53 8.21
N ASN A 248 14.12 -9.71 9.12
CA ASN A 248 13.43 -11.00 9.29
C ASN A 248 12.62 -11.35 8.05
N PHE A 249 11.91 -10.39 7.48
CA PHE A 249 11.15 -10.60 6.24
C PHE A 249 12.09 -10.85 5.06
N TYR A 250 13.16 -10.07 4.93
CA TYR A 250 14.16 -10.24 3.88
C TYR A 250 14.77 -11.65 3.93
N GLU A 251 15.24 -12.11 5.09
CA GLU A 251 15.86 -13.43 5.23
C GLU A 251 14.87 -14.57 4.97
N ASN A 252 13.62 -14.43 5.44
CA ASN A 252 12.63 -15.49 5.30
C ASN A 252 11.91 -15.50 3.94
N GLU A 253 11.87 -14.40 3.21
CA GLU A 253 11.11 -14.28 1.96
C GLU A 253 12.02 -13.87 0.81
N LEU A 254 12.53 -12.63 0.83
CA LEU A 254 13.21 -12.06 -0.33
C LEU A 254 14.54 -12.74 -0.67
N SER A 255 15.31 -13.18 0.32
CA SER A 255 16.63 -13.79 0.13
C SER A 255 16.56 -15.18 -0.50
N LYS A 256 15.38 -15.82 -0.49
CA LYS A 256 15.11 -17.08 -1.17
C LYS A 256 14.91 -16.90 -2.67
N LEU A 257 14.72 -15.67 -3.13
CA LEU A 257 14.54 -15.31 -4.53
C LEU A 257 15.86 -14.88 -5.15
N ASP A 258 16.01 -15.10 -6.47
CA ASP A 258 17.10 -14.50 -7.23
C ASP A 258 16.76 -13.04 -7.56
N LEU A 259 16.93 -12.15 -6.57
CA LEU A 259 16.63 -10.72 -6.71
C LEU A 259 17.41 -10.08 -7.87
N THR A 260 18.61 -10.55 -8.19
CA THR A 260 19.40 -10.00 -9.32
C THR A 260 18.80 -10.31 -10.68
N SER A 261 18.12 -11.45 -10.82
CA SER A 261 17.36 -11.79 -12.03
C SER A 261 15.99 -11.10 -12.09
N LEU A 262 15.42 -10.77 -10.93
CA LEU A 262 14.09 -10.15 -10.82
C LEU A 262 14.14 -8.63 -10.92
N ILE A 263 15.24 -8.00 -10.49
CA ILE A 263 15.36 -6.56 -10.37
C ILE A 263 16.63 -6.11 -11.09
N PHE A 264 16.48 -5.56 -12.28
CA PHE A 264 17.61 -5.29 -13.17
C PHE A 264 17.42 -3.99 -13.96
N ARG A 265 18.54 -3.37 -14.36
CA ARG A 265 18.49 -2.21 -15.27
C ARG A 265 18.46 -2.68 -16.71
N ASP A 266 17.64 -2.03 -17.53
CA ASP A 266 17.66 -2.20 -18.99
C ASP A 266 18.71 -1.31 -19.67
N GLU A 267 18.75 -1.36 -21.00
CA GLU A 267 19.66 -0.57 -21.84
C GLU A 267 19.40 0.95 -21.73
N GLU A 268 18.21 1.36 -21.32
CA GLU A 268 17.81 2.76 -21.08
C GLU A 268 18.18 3.22 -19.65
N GLY A 269 18.72 2.31 -18.83
CA GLY A 269 19.09 2.55 -17.44
C GLY A 269 17.92 2.52 -16.45
N LEU A 270 16.70 2.19 -16.92
CA LEU A 270 15.51 2.07 -16.10
C LEU A 270 15.50 0.73 -15.38
N VAL A 271 15.04 0.73 -14.13
CA VAL A 271 14.91 -0.52 -13.36
C VAL A 271 13.61 -1.21 -13.74
N ASN A 272 13.74 -2.48 -14.07
CA ASN A 272 12.67 -3.42 -14.34
C ASN A 272 12.50 -4.33 -13.12
N VAL A 273 11.26 -4.56 -12.70
CA VAL A 273 10.91 -5.39 -11.55
C VAL A 273 9.99 -6.52 -12.02
N LYS A 274 10.55 -7.73 -12.14
CA LYS A 274 9.81 -8.93 -12.47
C LYS A 274 9.19 -9.54 -11.21
N ILE A 275 7.90 -9.85 -11.27
CA ILE A 275 7.17 -10.38 -10.13
C ILE A 275 7.31 -11.90 -10.09
N PRO A 276 7.86 -12.47 -8.99
CA PRO A 276 8.04 -13.91 -8.86
C PRO A 276 6.69 -14.65 -8.68
N GLU A 277 6.70 -15.95 -8.97
CA GLU A 277 5.58 -16.84 -8.68
C GLU A 277 5.22 -16.83 -7.19
N GLY A 278 3.92 -16.83 -6.88
CA GLY A 278 3.42 -16.79 -5.49
C GLY A 278 3.43 -15.40 -4.85
N TYR A 279 3.74 -14.32 -5.60
CA TYR A 279 3.73 -12.97 -5.06
C TYR A 279 2.95 -11.97 -5.92
N TYR A 280 2.49 -10.91 -5.27
CA TYR A 280 1.94 -9.69 -5.87
C TYR A 280 2.84 -8.48 -5.60
N PHE A 281 2.65 -7.45 -6.42
CA PHE A 281 3.27 -6.13 -6.22
C PHE A 281 2.19 -5.07 -6.08
N PHE A 282 2.23 -4.34 -4.97
CA PHE A 282 1.21 -3.36 -4.62
C PHE A 282 1.80 -1.95 -4.54
N MET A 283 1.06 -0.96 -5.02
CA MET A 283 1.46 0.45 -4.93
C MET A 283 0.29 1.28 -4.40
N GLY A 284 0.61 2.34 -3.65
CA GLY A 284 -0.37 3.35 -3.25
C GLY A 284 -0.41 4.51 -4.24
N ASP A 285 -1.61 5.02 -4.51
CA ASP A 285 -1.84 6.09 -5.48
C ASP A 285 -1.23 7.44 -5.05
N ASN A 286 -1.02 7.64 -3.73
CA ASN A 286 -0.31 8.79 -3.21
C ASN A 286 1.16 8.45 -2.99
N THR A 287 2.01 8.72 -3.98
CA THR A 287 3.42 8.29 -3.92
C THR A 287 4.18 8.84 -2.71
N LEU A 288 4.04 10.13 -2.40
CA LEU A 288 4.79 10.77 -1.32
C LEU A 288 4.40 10.26 0.07
N GLU A 289 3.24 9.62 0.19
CA GLU A 289 2.68 9.13 1.46
C GLU A 289 2.53 7.60 1.48
N SER A 290 3.02 6.90 0.44
CA SER A 290 2.83 5.46 0.30
C SER A 290 4.13 4.70 0.53
N GLN A 291 4.22 4.11 1.72
CA GLN A 291 5.10 2.98 1.95
C GLN A 291 4.43 1.71 1.40
N ASP A 292 4.91 1.26 0.24
CA ASP A 292 4.36 0.13 -0.54
C ASP A 292 5.47 -0.80 -1.07
N SER A 293 5.16 -1.67 -2.04
CA SER A 293 6.10 -2.68 -2.55
C SER A 293 7.37 -2.07 -3.15
N ARG A 294 7.38 -0.78 -3.51
CA ARG A 294 8.62 -0.09 -3.87
C ARG A 294 9.66 -0.11 -2.75
N PHE A 295 9.18 -0.02 -1.51
CA PHE A 295 10.00 0.11 -0.31
C PHE A 295 10.24 -1.22 0.38
N PHE A 296 9.23 -2.08 0.45
CA PHE A 296 9.31 -3.34 1.18
C PHE A 296 9.31 -4.58 0.31
N GLY A 297 9.10 -4.49 -1.00
CA GLY A 297 9.15 -5.63 -1.92
C GLY A 297 7.85 -6.40 -2.08
N PHE A 298 8.00 -7.66 -2.47
CA PHE A 298 6.91 -8.52 -2.93
C PHE A 298 6.02 -9.00 -1.77
N VAL A 299 4.72 -9.12 -2.02
CA VAL A 299 3.74 -9.58 -1.02
C VAL A 299 3.23 -10.97 -1.40
N PRO A 300 3.37 -12.00 -0.55
CA PRO A 300 2.85 -13.33 -0.84
C PRO A 300 1.35 -13.32 -1.13
N VAL A 301 0.88 -14.16 -2.05
CA VAL A 301 -0.54 -14.22 -2.43
C VAL A 301 -1.45 -14.61 -1.25
N GLU A 302 -0.94 -15.41 -0.31
CA GLU A 302 -1.63 -15.83 0.91
C GLU A 302 -1.85 -14.70 1.93
N ASN A 303 -1.18 -13.57 1.77
CA ASN A 303 -1.39 -12.40 2.61
C ASN A 303 -2.66 -11.64 2.26
N VAL A 304 -3.23 -11.86 1.08
CA VAL A 304 -4.43 -11.16 0.62
C VAL A 304 -5.64 -11.59 1.43
N ILE A 305 -6.38 -10.60 1.92
CA ILE A 305 -7.63 -10.79 2.67
C ILE A 305 -8.83 -10.72 1.73
N GLY A 306 -8.79 -9.81 0.76
CA GLY A 306 -9.91 -9.58 -0.15
C GLY A 306 -9.75 -8.29 -0.95
N THR A 307 -10.74 -8.03 -1.80
CA THR A 307 -10.77 -6.82 -2.64
C THR A 307 -11.77 -5.82 -2.11
N THR A 308 -11.56 -4.54 -2.40
CA THR A 308 -12.53 -3.49 -2.07
C THR A 308 -12.91 -2.71 -3.31
N PHE A 309 -14.21 -2.61 -3.54
CA PHE A 309 -14.80 -1.86 -4.65
C PHE A 309 -15.84 -0.84 -4.19
N LEU A 310 -16.15 -0.78 -2.89
CA LEU A 310 -17.25 0.02 -2.34
C LEU A 310 -16.80 0.80 -1.10
N ARG A 311 -16.93 2.13 -1.18
CA ARG A 311 -16.88 3.01 -0.02
C ARG A 311 -18.26 3.05 0.63
N ILE A 312 -18.33 2.73 1.92
CA ILE A 312 -19.58 2.69 2.70
C ILE A 312 -19.77 3.89 3.63
N TYR A 313 -18.69 4.62 3.93
CA TYR A 313 -18.71 5.84 4.74
C TYR A 313 -17.50 6.73 4.38
N PRO A 314 -17.61 8.07 4.44
CA PRO A 314 -18.80 8.85 4.80
C PRO A 314 -19.90 8.76 3.74
N PHE A 315 -21.15 8.99 4.15
CA PHE A 315 -22.32 8.71 3.33
C PHE A 315 -22.47 9.64 2.12
N ASP A 316 -21.89 10.84 2.18
CA ASP A 316 -21.82 11.80 1.08
C ASP A 316 -20.90 11.33 -0.06
N ARG A 317 -19.96 10.43 0.22
CA ARG A 317 -19.07 9.79 -0.76
C ARG A 317 -19.38 8.30 -0.98
N PHE A 318 -20.50 7.80 -0.47
CA PHE A 318 -20.91 6.41 -0.65
C PHE A 318 -20.94 6.05 -2.13
N GLY A 319 -20.28 4.96 -2.51
CA GLY A 319 -20.24 4.56 -3.92
C GLY A 319 -19.04 3.70 -4.26
N LYS A 320 -18.97 3.35 -5.55
CA LYS A 320 -17.86 2.58 -6.10
C LYS A 320 -16.56 3.39 -5.97
N ILE A 321 -15.48 2.67 -5.69
CA ILE A 321 -14.10 3.20 -5.66
C ILE A 321 -13.49 3.09 -7.06
#